data_AF-A0A8T4LLR3-F1
#
_entry.id   AF-A0A8T4LLR3-F1
#
_cell.length_a   1.000
_cell.length_b   1.000
_cell.length_c   1.000
_cell.angle_alpha   90.00
_cell.angle_beta   90.00
_cell.angle_gamma   90.00
#
_symmetry.space_group_name_H-M   'P 1'
#
loop_
_entity.id
_entity.type
_entity.pdbx_description
1 polymer ?
#
loop_
_entity_poly.entity_id
_entity_poly.type
_entity_poly.pdbx_seq_one_letter_code
_entity_poly.pdbx_strand_id
1 'polypeptide(L)'
;IKDYPIKIILALLNSPISQFIYKKKFNSIKVLRSHIESLPLPTLDNLTKEKISNLVNEILIKKENETRLNEELFKLFKFDNKEIDYLLKQN
;
A
#
# COMPACT_ATOMS: atom_id res chain seq x y z
N ILE A 1 3.09 9.19 -16.29
CA ILE A 1 3.26 9.11 -14.81
C ILE A 1 4.34 10.14 -14.46
N LYS A 2 3.97 11.40 -14.20
CA LYS A 2 4.92 12.43 -13.78
C LYS A 2 4.84 12.52 -12.25
N ASP A 3 5.97 12.29 -11.59
CA ASP A 3 6.22 12.57 -10.17
C ASP A 3 5.36 11.82 -9.14
N TYR A 4 5.29 10.48 -9.28
CA TYR A 4 4.84 9.63 -8.19
C TYR A 4 6.06 9.21 -7.34
N PRO A 5 6.15 9.62 -6.05
CA PRO A 5 7.32 9.33 -5.24
C PRO A 5 7.54 7.82 -5.09
N ILE A 6 8.78 7.37 -5.34
CA ILE A 6 9.17 5.95 -5.25
C ILE A 6 8.87 5.37 -3.86
N LYS A 7 8.95 6.19 -2.80
CA LYS A 7 8.62 5.81 -1.43
C LYS A 7 7.17 5.38 -1.27
N ILE A 8 6.25 6.03 -1.99
CA ILE A 8 4.84 5.67 -1.96
C ILE A 8 4.61 4.37 -2.73
N ILE A 9 5.31 4.17 -3.85
CA ILE A 9 5.29 2.87 -4.55
C ILE A 9 5.77 1.76 -3.61
N LEU A 10 6.88 2.00 -2.90
CA LEU A 10 7.40 1.06 -1.90
C LEU A 10 6.36 0.76 -0.81
N ALA A 11 5.70 1.79 -0.27
CA ALA A 11 4.65 1.62 0.72
C ALA A 11 3.49 0.76 0.21
N LEU A 12 2.99 1.07 -0.99
CA LEU A 12 1.87 0.35 -1.61
C LEU A 12 2.21 -1.11 -1.84
N LEU A 13 3.39 -1.40 -2.39
CA LEU A 13 3.81 -2.77 -2.69
C LEU A 13 4.00 -3.62 -1.43
N ASN A 14 4.48 -3.02 -0.33
CA ASN A 14 4.68 -3.73 0.94
C ASN A 14 3.44 -3.72 1.85
N SER A 15 2.34 -3.09 1.44
CA SER A 15 1.11 -3.04 2.25
C SER A 15 0.25 -4.29 2.10
N PRO A 16 -0.64 -4.59 3.07
CA PRO A 16 -1.66 -5.65 2.92
C PRO A 16 -2.61 -5.43 1.73
N ILE A 17 -2.73 -4.19 1.23
CA ILE A 17 -3.59 -3.85 0.08
C ILE A 17 -3.08 -4.52 -1.20
N SER A 18 -1.76 -4.54 -1.42
CA SER A 18 -1.20 -5.17 -2.63
C SER A 18 -1.49 -6.67 -2.62
N GLN A 19 -1.28 -7.32 -1.48
CA GLN A 19 -1.57 -8.75 -1.31
C GLN A 19 -3.04 -9.06 -1.57
N PHE A 20 -3.96 -8.22 -1.07
CA PHE A 20 -5.39 -8.38 -1.33
C PHE A 20 -5.73 -8.29 -2.81
N ILE A 21 -5.26 -7.23 -3.47
CA ILE A 21 -5.50 -7.00 -4.88
C ILE A 21 -4.95 -8.18 -5.68
N TYR A 22 -3.76 -8.67 -5.34
CA TYR A 22 -3.18 -9.80 -6.04
C TYR A 22 -3.95 -11.09 -5.83
N LYS A 23 -4.35 -11.43 -4.59
CA LYS A 23 -5.16 -12.62 -4.29
C LYS A 23 -6.53 -12.57 -4.98
N LYS A 24 -7.19 -11.41 -5.02
CA LYS A 24 -8.54 -11.28 -5.58
C LYS A 24 -8.55 -11.18 -7.10
N LYS A 25 -7.51 -10.58 -7.69
CA LYS A 25 -7.42 -10.34 -9.14
C LYS A 25 -6.69 -11.47 -9.88
N PHE A 26 -5.79 -12.19 -9.20
CA PHE A 26 -4.98 -13.25 -9.80
C PHE A 26 -5.13 -14.56 -9.01
N ASN A 27 -5.59 -15.61 -9.68
CA ASN A 27 -5.73 -16.96 -9.12
C ASN A 27 -4.39 -17.71 -8.94
N SER A 28 -3.27 -16.98 -8.84
CA SER A 28 -1.93 -17.54 -8.79
C SER A 28 -1.12 -16.93 -7.66
N ILE A 29 -0.30 -17.76 -6.99
CA ILE A 29 0.64 -17.36 -5.95
C ILE A 29 1.75 -16.46 -6.54
N LYS A 30 2.04 -16.58 -7.84
CA LYS A 30 3.13 -15.86 -8.49
C LYS A 30 2.70 -14.46 -8.91
N VAL A 31 3.34 -13.43 -8.33
CA VAL A 31 3.18 -12.04 -8.75
C VAL A 31 4.08 -11.77 -9.95
N LEU A 32 3.47 -11.54 -11.12
CA LEU A 32 4.18 -11.18 -12.35
C LEU A 32 4.41 -9.67 -12.43
N ARG A 33 5.37 -9.23 -13.25
CA ARG A 33 5.62 -7.81 -13.50
C ARG A 33 4.37 -7.07 -13.98
N SER A 34 3.59 -7.68 -14.87
CA SER A 34 2.32 -7.15 -15.35
C SER A 34 1.28 -6.97 -14.23
N HIS A 35 1.32 -7.80 -13.18
CA HIS A 35 0.43 -7.66 -12.03
C HIS A 35 0.80 -6.42 -11.20
N ILE A 36 2.10 -6.22 -10.98
CA ILE A 36 2.66 -5.06 -10.26
C ILE A 36 2.33 -3.76 -11.00
N GLU A 37 2.53 -3.75 -12.33
CA GLU A 37 2.19 -2.60 -13.18
C GLU A 37 0.67 -2.34 -13.23
N SER A 38 -0.16 -3.34 -12.93
CA SER A 38 -1.62 -3.19 -12.86
C SER A 38 -2.14 -2.68 -11.51
N LEU A 39 -1.27 -2.44 -10.53
CA LEU A 39 -1.67 -1.95 -9.22
C LEU A 39 -2.26 -0.53 -9.36
N PRO A 40 -3.45 -0.26 -8.82
CA PRO A 40 -4.03 1.07 -8.85
C PRO A 40 -3.15 2.06 -8.09
N LEU A 41 -2.66 3.09 -8.78
CA LEU A 41 -1.96 4.22 -8.16
C LEU A 41 -2.99 5.31 -7.81
N PRO A 42 -3.24 5.60 -6.51
CA PRO A 42 -4.17 6.63 -6.12
C PRO A 42 -3.64 8.01 -6.52
N THR A 43 -4.54 8.91 -6.89
CA THR A 43 -4.16 10.33 -7.06
C THR A 43 -4.02 10.95 -5.67
N LEU A 44 -2.83 11.47 -5.38
CA LEU A 44 -2.48 12.03 -4.07
C LEU A 44 -2.14 13.51 -4.19
N ASP A 45 -2.59 14.29 -3.21
CA ASP A 45 -2.14 15.65 -2.99
C ASP A 45 -0.74 15.67 -2.35
N ASN A 46 -0.08 16.83 -2.41
CA ASN A 46 1.30 16.95 -1.95
C ASN A 46 1.46 16.68 -0.45
N LEU A 47 0.47 17.05 0.38
CA LEU A 47 0.50 16.80 1.82
C LEU A 47 0.46 15.31 2.14
N THR A 48 -0.41 14.55 1.47
CA THR A 48 -0.46 13.09 1.65
C THR A 48 0.81 12.43 1.12
N LYS A 49 1.37 12.91 0.01
CA LYS A 49 2.65 12.41 -0.51
C LYS A 49 3.79 12.58 0.50
N GLU A 50 3.92 13.76 1.12
CA GLU A 50 4.92 14.01 2.16
C GLU A 50 4.66 13.15 3.40
N LYS A 51 3.41 13.08 3.88
CA LYS A 51 3.03 12.28 5.04
C LYS A 51 3.43 10.81 4.88
N ILE A 52 3.06 10.19 3.77
CA ILE A 52 3.42 8.79 3.47
C ILE A 52 4.93 8.65 3.31
N SER A 53 5.59 9.57 2.62
CA SER A 53 7.04 9.52 2.43
C SER A 53 7.82 9.60 3.76
N ASN A 54 7.31 10.37 4.72
CA ASN A 54 7.88 10.47 6.07
C ASN A 54 7.68 9.18 6.87
N LEU A 55 6.48 8.59 6.84
CA LEU A 55 6.22 7.30 7.48
C LEU A 55 7.12 6.19 6.90
N VAL A 56 7.30 6.17 5.57
CA VAL A 56 8.21 5.23 4.91
C VAL A 56 9.65 5.45 5.38
N ASN A 57 10.11 6.69 5.48
CA ASN A 57 11.45 6.98 6.01
C ASN A 57 11.63 6.48 7.44
N GLU A 58 10.63 6.68 8.30
CA GLU A 58 10.65 6.20 9.68
C GLU A 58 10.74 4.68 9.75
N ILE A 59 9.98 3.96 8.91
CA ILE A 59 10.05 2.50 8.81
C ILE A 59 11.44 2.05 8.35
N LEU A 60 12.04 2.70 7.35
CA LEU A 60 13.35 2.33 6.84
C LEU A 60 14.48 2.54 7.85
N ILE A 61 14.39 3.56 8.71
CA ILE A 61 15.43 3.91 9.70
C ILE A 61 15.20 3.18 11.03
N LYS A 62 13.96 3.20 11.53
CA LYS A 62 13.60 2.75 12.89
C LYS A 62 12.86 1.42 12.93
N LYS A 63 12.36 0.92 11.79
CA LYS A 63 11.46 -0.26 11.71
C LYS A 63 10.19 -0.13 12.57
N GLU A 64 9.73 1.11 12.75
CA GLU A 64 8.51 1.46 13.50
C GLU A 64 7.47 2.06 12.56
N ASN A 65 6.21 2.19 13.01
CA ASN A 65 5.11 2.89 12.32
C ASN A 65 4.49 2.21 11.08
N GLU A 66 4.76 0.92 10.87
CA GLU A 66 4.12 0.14 9.78
C GLU A 66 2.59 0.13 9.89
N THR A 67 2.04 -0.07 11.09
CA THR A 67 0.58 -0.03 11.34
C THR A 67 -0.02 1.32 10.92
N ARG A 68 0.64 2.42 11.29
CA ARG A 68 0.17 3.77 10.98
C ARG A 68 0.23 4.06 9.48
N LEU A 69 1.27 3.57 8.78
CA LEU A 69 1.33 3.64 7.33
C LEU A 69 0.16 2.88 6.70
N ASN A 70 -0.10 1.65 7.16
CA ASN A 70 -1.19 0.83 6.65
C ASN A 70 -2.56 1.50 6.85
N GLU A 71 -2.82 2.11 8.01
CA GLU A 71 -4.06 2.87 8.26
C GLU A 71 -4.26 4.03 7.26
N GLU A 72 -3.20 4.78 6.94
CA GLU A 72 -3.25 5.86 5.97
C GLU A 72 -3.52 5.33 4.56
N LEU A 73 -2.92 4.20 4.19
CA LEU A 73 -3.18 3.55 2.91
C LEU A 73 -4.62 3.02 2.85
N PHE A 74 -5.15 2.39 3.90
CA PHE A 74 -6.54 1.91 3.90
C PHE A 74 -7.55 3.04 3.71
N LYS A 75 -7.32 4.20 4.36
CA LYS A 75 -8.13 5.41 4.16
C LYS A 75 -8.08 5.90 2.72
N LEU A 76 -6.90 5.87 2.08
CA LEU A 76 -6.75 6.29 0.69
C LEU A 76 -7.53 5.43 -0.30
N PHE A 77 -7.58 4.12 -0.06
CA PHE A 77 -8.34 3.18 -0.89
C PHE A 77 -9.80 3.00 -0.45
N LYS A 78 -10.23 3.71 0.61
CA LYS A 78 -11.58 3.64 1.18
C LYS A 78 -12.01 2.22 1.57
N PHE A 79 -11.10 1.43 2.14
CA PHE A 79 -11.43 0.11 2.68
C PHE A 79 -12.35 0.25 3.90
N ASP A 80 -13.36 -0.62 3.99
CA ASP A 80 -14.21 -0.73 5.18
C ASP A 80 -13.50 -1.52 6.29
N ASN A 81 -13.86 -1.27 7.55
CA ASN A 81 -13.30 -1.95 8.72
C ASN A 81 -13.45 -3.48 8.64
N LYS A 82 -14.53 -3.96 8.03
CA LYS A 82 -14.73 -5.40 7.78
C LYS A 82 -13.73 -5.97 6.77
N GLU A 83 -13.41 -5.18 5.73
CA GLU A 83 -12.42 -5.58 4.75
C GLU A 83 -11.04 -5.57 5.38
N ILE A 84 -10.69 -4.54 6.15
CA ILE A 84 -9.42 -4.45 6.89
C ILE A 84 -9.26 -5.64 7.85
N ASP A 85 -10.30 -5.98 8.62
CA ASP A 85 -10.28 -7.14 9.53
C ASP A 85 -10.05 -8.46 8.77
N TYR A 86 -10.68 -8.64 7.60
CA TYR A 86 -10.43 -9.78 6.73
C TYR A 86 -8.98 -9.82 6.20
N LEU A 87 -8.41 -8.65 5.87
CA LEU A 87 -7.02 -8.54 5.40
C LEU A 87 -6.00 -8.92 6.47
N LEU A 88 -6.24 -8.48 7.71
CA LEU A 88 -5.30 -8.69 8.82
C LEU A 88 -5.38 -10.12 9.38
N LYS A 89 -6.54 -10.79 9.30
CA LYS A 89 -6.71 -12.19 9.72
C LYS A 89 -6.07 -13.23 8.80
N GLN A 90 -5.69 -12.82 7.59
CA GLN A 90 -5.10 -13.70 6.56
C GLN A 90 -3.57 -13.74 6.58
N ASN A 91 -2.93 -13.05 7.52
CA ASN A 91 -1.47 -13.00 7.73
C ASN A 91 -1.05 -13.67 9.03
#